data_AF-W2T2U7-F1
#
_entry.id   AF-W2T2U7-F1
#
_cell.length_a   1.000
_cell.length_b   1.000
_cell.length_c   1.000
_cell.angle_alpha   90.00
_cell.angle_beta   90.00
_cell.angle_gamma   90.00
#
_symmetry.space_group_name_H-M   'P 1'
#
loop_
_entity.id
_entity.type
_entity.pdbx_description
1 polymer ?
#
loop_
_entity_poly.entity_id
_entity_poly.type
_entity_poly.pdbx_seq_one_letter_code
_entity_poly.pdbx_strand_id
1 'polypeptide(L)'
;MTSRAYFMGPVHDQRDDCQLVPNRDATTVDLANISVEISTIEMDPKWEDHLDNLVSVYDMNHRDEIHISRASMPDFDEKAKIFFEEHLHRDPEIRFVKSGTGFFDVRSKDDEWIRIPVKRGDFVYLPAGIYHRFTTDWDVSDLIHCL
;
A
#
# COMPACT_ATOMS: atom_id res chain seq x y z
N MET A 1 -12.73 -6.54 11.60
CA MET A 1 -12.42 -6.98 10.23
C MET A 1 -11.02 -7.55 10.26
N THR A 2 -10.82 -8.76 9.75
CA THR A 2 -9.49 -9.39 9.70
C THR A 2 -8.65 -8.63 8.67
N SER A 3 -7.49 -8.12 9.08
CA SER A 3 -6.55 -7.50 8.14
C SER A 3 -6.11 -8.56 7.11
N ARG A 4 -5.98 -8.18 5.83
CA ARG A 4 -5.41 -9.03 4.78
C ARG A 4 -3.89 -9.07 4.80
N ALA A 5 -3.27 -8.32 5.72
CA ALA A 5 -1.83 -8.22 5.85
C ALA A 5 -1.25 -9.44 6.57
N TYR A 6 0.00 -9.76 6.26
CA TYR A 6 0.70 -10.91 6.81
C TYR A 6 2.20 -10.64 6.92
N PHE A 7 2.86 -11.36 7.81
CA PHE A 7 4.31 -11.30 7.92
C PHE A 7 4.97 -12.09 6.79
N MET A 8 6.04 -11.51 6.25
CA MET A 8 6.72 -12.04 5.07
C MET A 8 7.79 -13.08 5.44
N GLY A 9 7.91 -14.08 4.56
CA GLY A 9 9.08 -14.93 4.46
C GLY A 9 10.17 -14.33 3.55
N PRO A 10 11.13 -15.15 3.11
CA PRO A 10 12.18 -14.72 2.19
C PRO A 10 11.61 -14.19 0.86
N VAL A 11 12.19 -13.10 0.36
CA VAL A 11 11.82 -12.49 -0.92
C VAL A 11 12.74 -13.02 -2.01
N HIS A 12 12.18 -13.71 -3.01
CA HIS A 12 12.88 -14.13 -4.22
C HIS A 12 12.60 -13.17 -5.39
N ASP A 13 11.33 -12.90 -5.66
CA ASP A 13 10.85 -11.78 -6.49
C ASP A 13 9.95 -10.89 -5.63
N GLN A 14 10.08 -9.58 -5.76
CA GLN A 14 9.31 -8.61 -4.98
C GLN A 14 7.78 -8.73 -5.21
N ARG A 15 7.38 -9.21 -6.39
CA ARG A 15 5.98 -9.34 -6.84
C ARG A 15 5.31 -10.61 -6.36
N ASP A 16 6.07 -11.58 -5.84
CA ASP A 16 5.51 -12.82 -5.27
C ASP A 16 4.83 -12.55 -3.92
N ASP A 17 3.83 -13.33 -3.51
CA ASP A 17 3.18 -13.15 -2.20
C ASP A 17 4.14 -13.17 -1.00
N CYS A 18 5.22 -13.96 -1.07
CA CYS A 18 6.22 -14.04 0.00
C CYS A 18 5.64 -14.36 1.40
N GLN A 19 4.53 -15.11 1.49
CA GLN A 19 3.96 -15.53 2.77
C GLN A 19 4.88 -16.52 3.50
N LEU A 20 4.93 -16.44 4.83
CA LEU A 20 5.56 -17.46 5.67
C LEU A 20 4.86 -18.82 5.51
N VAL A 21 5.61 -19.89 5.73
CA VAL A 21 5.07 -21.26 5.79
C VAL A 21 5.51 -21.91 7.11
N PRO A 22 4.62 -22.09 8.10
CA PRO A 22 3.19 -21.72 8.08
C PRO A 22 2.96 -20.20 8.08
N ASN A 23 1.82 -19.77 7.54
CA ASN A 23 1.46 -18.35 7.46
C ASN A 23 1.30 -17.73 8.85
N ARG A 24 1.68 -16.45 8.97
CA ARG A 24 1.48 -15.61 10.16
C ARG A 24 0.81 -14.32 9.72
N ASP A 25 -0.51 -14.25 9.91
CA ASP A 25 -1.26 -13.02 9.63
C ASP A 25 -0.81 -11.87 10.52
N ALA A 26 -0.82 -10.66 9.98
CA ALA A 26 -0.65 -9.44 10.76
C ALA A 26 -2.03 -8.99 11.23
N THR A 27 -2.21 -8.95 12.54
CA THR A 27 -3.47 -8.56 13.17
C THR A 27 -3.69 -7.05 13.07
N THR A 28 -4.91 -6.62 13.38
CA THR A 28 -5.19 -5.18 13.54
C THR A 28 -4.36 -4.55 14.66
N VAL A 29 -3.95 -5.32 15.66
CA VAL A 29 -3.09 -4.84 16.75
C VAL A 29 -1.67 -4.61 16.24
N ASP A 30 -1.15 -5.48 15.37
CA ASP A 30 0.18 -5.34 14.79
C ASP A 30 0.28 -4.06 13.95
N LEU A 31 -0.72 -3.78 13.12
CA LEU A 31 -0.78 -2.55 12.32
C LEU A 31 -1.00 -1.30 13.18
N ALA A 32 -1.89 -1.35 14.18
CA ALA A 32 -2.12 -0.23 15.10
C ALA A 32 -0.86 0.11 15.91
N ASN A 33 -0.05 -0.90 16.26
CA ASN A 33 1.22 -0.70 16.97
C ASN A 33 2.22 0.15 16.18
N ILE A 34 2.16 0.10 14.85
CA ILE A 34 2.99 0.90 13.94
C ILE A 34 2.21 2.05 13.31
N SER A 35 1.01 2.35 13.82
CA SER A 35 0.12 3.42 13.35
C SER A 35 -0.21 3.38 11.85
N VAL A 36 -0.20 2.18 11.25
CA VAL A 36 -0.67 1.95 9.88
C VAL A 36 -2.17 1.66 9.90
N GLU A 37 -2.91 2.33 9.03
CA GLU A 37 -4.35 2.11 8.89
C GLU A 37 -4.69 1.64 7.47
N ILE A 38 -5.62 0.69 7.39
CA ILE A 38 -6.14 0.17 6.13
C ILE A 38 -7.65 0.24 6.22
N SER A 39 -8.28 0.87 5.23
CA SER A 39 -9.73 0.89 5.07
C SER A 39 -10.11 0.61 3.62
N THR A 40 -11.39 0.38 3.37
CA THR A 40 -11.90 0.17 2.02
C THR A 40 -13.06 1.12 1.80
N ILE A 41 -13.02 1.83 0.67
CA ILE A 41 -14.13 2.63 0.16
C ILE A 41 -14.95 1.76 -0.78
N GLU A 42 -16.28 1.86 -0.65
CA GLU A 42 -17.19 1.22 -1.59
C GLU A 42 -17.10 1.91 -2.96
N MET A 43 -16.80 1.12 -4.00
CA MET A 43 -16.60 1.59 -5.37
C MET A 43 -17.92 1.70 -6.14
N ASP A 44 -18.92 2.34 -5.54
CA ASP A 44 -20.21 2.67 -6.17
C ASP A 44 -20.09 3.97 -6.99
N PRO A 45 -21.16 4.47 -7.65
CA PRO A 45 -21.09 5.73 -8.39
C PRO A 45 -20.75 6.99 -7.57
N LYS A 46 -20.70 6.90 -6.23
CA LYS A 46 -20.38 7.98 -5.29
C LYS A 46 -19.05 7.75 -4.56
N TRP A 47 -18.21 6.83 -5.04
CA TRP A 47 -16.92 6.53 -4.41
C TRP A 47 -16.03 7.78 -4.23
N GLU A 48 -16.14 8.78 -5.11
CA GLU A 48 -15.42 10.06 -4.99
C GLU A 48 -15.87 10.84 -3.76
N ASP A 49 -17.18 10.90 -3.49
CA ASP A 49 -17.71 11.53 -2.27
C ASP A 49 -17.23 10.78 -1.01
N HIS A 50 -17.18 9.45 -1.07
CA HIS A 50 -16.66 8.63 0.03
C HIS A 50 -15.17 8.91 0.28
N LEU A 51 -14.37 9.04 -0.78
CA LEU A 51 -12.96 9.40 -0.69
C LEU A 51 -12.80 10.83 -0.13
N ASP A 52 -13.58 11.79 -0.61
CA ASP A 52 -13.53 13.18 -0.14
C ASP A 52 -13.80 13.29 1.36
N ASN A 53 -14.82 12.58 1.84
CA ASN A 53 -15.12 12.50 3.26
C ASN A 53 -13.96 11.91 4.06
N LEU A 54 -13.33 10.83 3.57
CA LEU A 54 -12.21 10.18 4.25
C LEU A 54 -10.96 11.07 4.28
N VAL A 55 -10.60 11.66 3.14
CA VAL A 55 -9.44 12.55 3.00
C VAL A 55 -9.58 13.78 3.90
N SER A 56 -10.81 14.27 4.12
CA SER A 56 -11.05 15.39 5.05
C SER A 56 -10.67 15.08 6.51
N VAL A 57 -10.72 13.81 6.92
CA VAL A 57 -10.30 13.36 8.26
C VAL A 57 -8.78 13.50 8.45
N TYR A 58 -8.01 13.36 7.37
CA TYR A 58 -6.54 13.42 7.38
C TYR A 58 -5.98 14.80 6.98
N ASP A 59 -6.84 15.82 6.80
CA ASP A 59 -6.47 17.19 6.37
C ASP A 59 -5.55 17.23 5.13
N MET A 60 -5.82 16.33 4.19
CA MET A 60 -5.07 16.23 2.94
C MET A 60 -5.66 17.17 1.88
N ASN A 61 -4.91 18.21 1.56
CA ASN A 61 -5.36 19.30 0.69
C ASN A 61 -4.81 19.24 -0.74
N HIS A 62 -3.96 18.25 -1.03
CA HIS A 62 -3.39 17.99 -2.35
C HIS A 62 -3.70 16.56 -2.77
N ARG A 63 -3.88 16.35 -4.07
CA ARG A 63 -4.11 15.05 -4.70
C ARG A 63 -3.37 15.00 -6.03
N ASP A 64 -2.56 13.97 -6.23
CA ASP A 64 -2.04 13.59 -7.55
C ASP A 64 -2.67 12.29 -8.05
N GLU A 65 -2.32 11.91 -9.28
CA GLU A 65 -2.69 10.62 -9.84
C GLU A 65 -1.50 10.06 -10.60
N ILE A 66 -1.01 8.88 -10.19
CA ILE A 66 0.06 8.16 -10.88
C ILE A 66 -0.44 6.80 -11.35
N HIS A 67 -0.09 6.40 -12.57
CA HIS A 67 -0.45 5.10 -13.15
C HIS A 67 0.81 4.24 -13.26
N ILE A 68 0.96 3.24 -12.39
CA ILE A 68 2.18 2.43 -12.32
C ILE A 68 2.02 1.18 -13.18
N SER A 69 2.28 1.29 -14.48
CA SER A 69 2.32 0.13 -15.38
C SER A 69 3.46 0.24 -16.39
N ARG A 70 4.02 -0.90 -16.82
CA ARG A 70 5.04 -0.93 -17.87
C ARG A 70 4.52 -0.39 -19.22
N ALA A 71 3.20 -0.42 -19.44
CA ALA A 71 2.58 0.05 -20.67
C ALA A 71 2.43 1.58 -20.72
N SER A 72 2.16 2.22 -19.57
CA SER A 72 1.86 3.66 -19.48
C SER A 72 3.00 4.49 -18.89
N MET A 73 3.92 3.89 -18.12
CA MET A 73 5.05 4.56 -17.47
C MET A 73 6.37 4.28 -18.24
N PRO A 74 6.95 5.27 -18.95
CA PRO A 74 8.15 5.08 -19.76
C PRO A 74 9.39 4.62 -18.98
N ASP A 75 9.51 5.05 -17.72
CA ASP A 75 10.60 4.77 -16.79
C ASP A 75 10.24 3.72 -15.73
N PHE A 76 9.27 2.85 -16.05
CA PHE A 76 8.73 1.84 -15.12
C PHE A 76 9.80 1.04 -14.38
N ASP A 77 10.82 0.52 -15.08
CA ASP A 77 11.84 -0.33 -14.45
C ASP A 77 12.73 0.42 -13.45
N GLU A 78 12.94 1.71 -13.65
CA GLU A 78 13.70 2.56 -12.73
C GLU A 78 12.83 2.93 -11.53
N LYS A 79 11.57 3.35 -11.78
CA LYS A 79 10.61 3.69 -10.74
C LYS A 79 10.25 2.50 -9.86
N ALA A 80 10.05 1.32 -10.45
CA ALA A 80 9.77 0.09 -9.70
C ALA A 80 10.90 -0.27 -8.73
N LYS A 81 12.16 0.01 -9.07
CA LYS A 81 13.29 -0.16 -8.15
C LYS A 81 13.23 0.86 -7.02
N ILE A 82 13.03 2.14 -7.34
CA ILE A 82 12.95 3.22 -6.34
C ILE A 82 11.81 2.98 -5.36
N PHE A 83 10.62 2.58 -5.84
CA PHE A 83 9.47 2.29 -4.98
C PHE A 83 9.72 1.08 -4.08
N PHE A 84 10.49 0.08 -4.54
CA PHE A 84 10.76 -1.12 -3.77
C PHE A 84 12.00 -1.03 -2.86
N GLU A 85 12.86 -0.04 -3.06
CA GLU A 85 13.90 0.30 -2.08
C GLU A 85 13.23 0.72 -0.77
N GLU A 86 13.72 0.21 0.37
CA GLU A 86 13.18 0.59 1.67
C GLU A 86 13.45 2.08 1.93
N HIS A 87 12.38 2.84 2.19
CA HIS A 87 12.45 4.28 2.40
C HIS A 87 11.44 4.75 3.44
N LEU A 88 11.49 6.04 3.75
CA LEU A 88 10.52 6.72 4.61
C LEU A 88 10.26 8.14 4.10
N HIS A 89 9.14 8.70 4.53
CA HIS A 89 8.77 10.08 4.26
C HIS A 89 8.66 10.86 5.57
N ARG A 90 8.93 12.18 5.50
CA ARG A 90 8.78 13.09 6.65
C ARG A 90 7.33 13.40 6.96
N ASP A 91 6.49 13.31 5.94
CA ASP A 91 5.05 13.47 6.00
C ASP A 91 4.39 12.09 5.87
N PRO A 92 3.15 11.91 6.33
CA PRO A 92 2.42 10.67 6.11
C PRO A 92 2.24 10.38 4.62
N GLU A 93 2.27 9.10 4.27
CA GLU A 93 1.96 8.61 2.94
C GLU A 93 0.55 8.01 2.94
N ILE A 94 -0.32 8.53 2.09
CA ILE A 94 -1.71 8.08 1.98
C ILE A 94 -1.97 7.65 0.55
N ARG A 95 -2.64 6.51 0.36
CA ARG A 95 -2.82 5.88 -0.94
C ARG A 95 -4.22 5.36 -1.07
N PHE A 96 -4.91 5.76 -2.13
CA PHE A 96 -6.19 5.18 -2.52
C PHE A 96 -6.07 4.46 -3.86
N VAL A 97 -6.43 3.19 -3.91
CA VAL A 97 -6.29 2.34 -5.09
C VAL A 97 -7.55 2.43 -5.95
N LYS A 98 -7.52 3.18 -7.06
CA LYS A 98 -8.68 3.24 -7.98
C LYS A 98 -8.83 2.01 -8.89
N SER A 99 -7.72 1.34 -9.20
CA SER A 99 -7.66 0.13 -10.04
C SER A 99 -6.42 -0.69 -9.71
N GLY A 100 -6.41 -1.93 -10.18
CA GLY A 100 -5.25 -2.81 -10.02
C GLY A 100 -5.06 -3.34 -8.59
N THR A 101 -3.88 -3.93 -8.39
CA THR A 101 -3.40 -4.59 -7.19
C THR A 101 -1.91 -4.32 -6.98
N GLY A 102 -1.43 -4.57 -5.76
CA GLY A 102 -0.03 -4.45 -5.39
C GLY A 102 0.18 -4.71 -3.91
N PHE A 103 1.39 -4.41 -3.44
CA PHE A 103 1.81 -4.62 -2.06
C PHE A 103 2.50 -3.39 -1.50
N PHE A 104 2.07 -2.97 -0.31
CA PHE A 104 2.90 -2.16 0.58
C PHE A 104 3.55 -3.08 1.61
N ASP A 105 4.87 -3.01 1.73
CA ASP A 105 5.57 -3.67 2.82
C ASP A 105 5.94 -2.60 3.85
N VAL A 106 5.68 -2.87 5.13
CA VAL A 106 5.99 -1.97 6.25
C VAL A 106 6.78 -2.73 7.33
N ARG A 107 7.65 -2.03 8.06
CA ARG A 107 8.37 -2.61 9.20
C ARG A 107 7.48 -2.69 10.44
N SER A 108 7.48 -3.86 11.07
CA SER A 108 6.93 -4.04 12.42
C SER A 108 7.84 -3.40 13.48
N LYS A 109 7.41 -3.39 14.74
CA LYS A 109 8.26 -2.95 15.88
C LYS A 109 9.51 -3.80 16.07
N ASP A 110 9.44 -5.07 15.68
CA ASP A 110 10.53 -6.05 15.82
C ASP A 110 11.38 -6.14 14.54
N ASP A 111 11.28 -5.13 13.66
CA ASP A 111 11.99 -5.04 12.38
C ASP A 111 11.65 -6.18 11.39
N GLU A 112 10.47 -6.77 11.51
CA GLU A 112 9.98 -7.78 10.57
C GLU A 112 9.11 -7.13 9.48
N TRP A 113 9.16 -7.65 8.26
CA TRP A 113 8.31 -7.16 7.17
C TRP A 113 6.87 -7.67 7.32
N ILE A 114 5.92 -6.73 7.27
CA ILE A 114 4.49 -6.98 7.10
C ILE A 114 4.11 -6.53 5.70
N ARG A 115 3.57 -7.46 4.90
CA ARG A 115 3.03 -7.20 3.56
C ARG A 115 1.54 -6.90 3.64
N ILE A 116 1.13 -5.83 2.99
CA ILE A 116 -0.24 -5.35 2.88
C ILE A 116 -0.68 -5.46 1.42
N PRO A 117 -1.46 -6.50 1.05
CA PRO A 117 -2.06 -6.60 -0.27
C PRO A 117 -3.14 -5.53 -0.43
N VAL A 118 -3.00 -4.71 -1.46
CA VAL A 118 -3.98 -3.68 -1.82
C VAL A 118 -4.66 -4.02 -3.13
N LYS A 119 -5.91 -3.62 -3.27
CA LYS A 119 -6.70 -3.73 -4.50
C LYS A 119 -7.62 -2.52 -4.65
N ARG A 120 -8.27 -2.41 -5.81
CA ARG A 120 -9.32 -1.41 -6.07
C ARG A 120 -10.27 -1.21 -4.87
N GLY A 121 -10.38 0.04 -4.43
CA GLY A 121 -11.18 0.48 -3.29
C GLY A 121 -10.42 0.57 -1.97
N ASP A 122 -9.22 -0.01 -1.87
CA ASP A 122 -8.44 0.06 -0.64
C ASP A 122 -7.80 1.45 -0.46
N PHE A 123 -7.81 1.92 0.78
CA PHE A 123 -7.16 3.12 1.26
C PHE A 123 -6.14 2.73 2.33
N VAL A 124 -4.90 3.17 2.18
CA VAL A 124 -3.80 2.89 3.09
C VAL A 124 -3.24 4.21 3.61
N TYR A 125 -3.10 4.29 4.93
CA TYR A 125 -2.40 5.36 5.63
C TYR A 125 -1.10 4.79 6.23
N LEU A 126 0.02 5.38 5.84
CA LEU A 126 1.36 5.10 6.38
C LEU A 126 1.83 6.34 7.15
N PRO A 127 2.14 6.23 8.46
CA PRO A 127 2.52 7.38 9.26
C PRO A 127 3.91 7.91 8.87
N ALA A 128 4.14 9.19 9.11
CA ALA A 128 5.44 9.81 8.93
C ALA A 128 6.55 9.03 9.64
N GLY A 129 7.66 8.80 8.95
CA GLY A 129 8.83 8.11 9.50
C GLY A 129 8.75 6.57 9.51
N ILE A 130 7.67 5.94 9.04
CA ILE A 130 7.63 4.49 8.90
C ILE A 130 8.52 4.04 7.74
N TYR A 131 9.35 3.01 7.97
CA TYR A 131 10.03 2.33 6.88
C TYR A 131 9.04 1.48 6.10
N HIS A 132 8.97 1.75 4.81
CA HIS A 132 8.08 1.07 3.89
C HIS A 132 8.67 0.99 2.49
N ARG A 133 7.99 0.23 1.64
CA ARG A 133 8.25 0.12 0.21
C ARG A 133 6.98 -0.34 -0.51
N PHE A 134 6.95 -0.14 -1.81
CA PHE A 134 5.84 -0.53 -2.67
C PHE A 134 6.32 -1.38 -3.86
N THR A 135 5.50 -2.35 -4.26
CA THR A 135 5.64 -3.07 -5.53
C THR A 135 4.28 -3.44 -6.08
N THR A 136 4.16 -3.47 -7.42
CA THR A 136 3.05 -4.16 -8.07
C THR A 136 3.16 -5.66 -7.78
N ASP A 137 2.08 -6.40 -7.98
CA ASP A 137 2.13 -7.86 -8.05
C ASP A 137 2.35 -8.31 -9.51
N TRP A 138 2.03 -9.58 -9.79
CA TRP A 138 2.10 -10.13 -11.15
C TRP A 138 0.89 -9.79 -12.01
N ASP A 139 -0.23 -9.39 -11.41
CA ASP A 139 -1.41 -8.97 -12.15
C ASP A 139 -1.16 -7.56 -12.68
N VAL A 140 -1.14 -7.43 -14.01
CA VAL A 140 -0.84 -6.18 -14.70
C VAL A 140 -1.89 -5.14 -14.32
N SER A 141 -1.49 -4.25 -13.42
CA SER A 141 -2.40 -3.39 -12.69
C SER A 141 -2.04 -1.94 -12.91
N ASP A 142 -2.98 -1.16 -13.44
CA ASP A 142 -2.95 0.29 -13.33
C ASP A 142 -3.18 0.65 -11.85
N LEU A 143 -2.12 0.62 -11.04
CA LEU A 143 -2.23 1.18 -9.69
C LEU A 143 -2.34 2.69 -9.85
N ILE A 144 -3.51 3.20 -9.47
CA ILE A 144 -3.70 4.62 -9.29
C ILE A 144 -3.33 4.96 -7.87
N HIS A 145 -2.33 5.81 -7.70
CA HIS A 145 -1.95 6.37 -6.41
C HIS A 145 -2.31 7.85 -6.36
N CYS A 146 -2.90 8.27 -5.25
CA CYS A 146 -3.21 9.67 -4.97
C CYS A 146 -2.43 10.15 -3.74
N LEU A 147 -1.49 11.09 -3.92
CA LEU A 147 -0.92 11.98 -2.90
C LEU A 147 -1.78 13.22 -2.77
#